data_AF-A0A3R8N1X1-F1
#
_entry.id   AF-A0A3R8N1X1-F1
#
_cell.length_a   1.000
_cell.length_b   1.000
_cell.length_c   1.000
_cell.angle_alpha   90.00
_cell.angle_beta   90.00
_cell.angle_gamma   90.00
#
_symmetry.space_group_name_H-M   'P 1'
#
loop_
_entity.id
_entity.type
_entity.pdbx_description
1 polymer ?
#
loop_
_entity_poly.entity_id
_entity_poly.type
_entity_poly.pdbx_seq_one_letter_code
_entity_poly.pdbx_strand_id
1 'polypeptide(L)' 'MLGSNEYLAKQIQAHTGGDLQRIETVEPYTTNHKQLLDYGQQEQRKNIKPKLKTKVDLSGSRNTLASDRHNAD' A
#
# COMPACT_ATOMS: atom_id res chain seq x y z
N MET A 1 8.32 5.94 15.50
CA MET A 1 9.26 5.69 14.38
C MET A 1 8.45 5.57 13.10
N LEU A 2 8.91 6.22 12.03
CA LEU A 2 8.33 6.04 10.70
C LEU A 2 8.83 4.72 10.12
N GLY A 3 7.94 3.90 9.56
CA GLY A 3 8.38 2.71 8.82
C GLY A 3 9.10 3.10 7.53
N SER A 4 10.06 2.31 7.07
CA SER A 4 10.83 2.59 5.84
C SER A 4 9.93 2.86 4.63
N ASN A 5 8.83 2.12 4.52
CA ASN A 5 7.85 2.29 3.43
C ASN A 5 7.06 3.61 3.55
N GLU A 6 6.76 4.05 4.78
CA GLU A 6 6.07 5.33 5.00
C GLU A 6 6.98 6.50 4.65
N TYR A 7 8.28 6.39 4.95
CA TYR A 7 9.27 7.39 4.53
C TYR A 7 9.33 7.50 3.01
N LEU A 8 9.48 6.37 2.31
CA LEU A 8 9.53 6.35 0.85
C LEU A 8 8.23 6.92 0.23
N ALA A 9 7.07 6.58 0.78
CA ALA A 9 5.80 7.07 0.28
C ALA A 9 5.68 8.61 0.39
N LYS A 10 6.19 9.20 1.48
CA LYS A 10 6.26 10.67 1.63
C LYS A 10 7.22 11.32 0.62
N GLN A 11 8.34 10.67 0.32
CA GLN A 11 9.25 11.16 -0.73
C GLN A 11 8.58 11.15 -2.11
N ILE A 12 7.90 10.04 -2.47
CA ILE A 12 7.16 9.96 -3.74
C ILE A 12 6.07 11.04 -3.80
N GLN A 13 5.34 11.25 -2.70
CA GLN A 13 4.34 12.31 -2.60
C GLN A 13 4.96 13.70 -2.86
N ALA A 14 6.08 14.00 -2.22
CA ALA A 14 6.76 15.28 -2.37
C ALA A 14 7.23 15.55 -3.80
N HIS A 15 7.62 14.50 -4.55
CA HIS A 15 8.06 14.64 -5.94
C HIS A 15 6.92 14.66 -6.97
N THR A 16 5.79 14.01 -6.68
CA THR A 16 4.68 13.86 -7.63
C THR A 16 3.50 14.81 -7.35
N GLY A 17 3.43 15.39 -6.15
CA GLY A 17 2.29 16.20 -5.71
C GLY A 17 0.99 15.40 -5.55
N GLY A 18 1.07 14.06 -5.52
CA GLY A 18 -0.09 13.18 -5.42
C GLY A 18 -0.66 13.06 -4.01
N ASP A 19 -1.80 12.39 -3.90
CA ASP A 19 -2.42 12.10 -2.61
C ASP A 19 -1.76 10.90 -1.93
N LEU A 20 -1.48 11.04 -0.63
CA LEU A 20 -0.94 9.97 0.20
C LEU A 20 -2.04 9.42 1.11
N GLN A 21 -2.43 8.16 0.90
CA GLN A 21 -3.36 7.45 1.77
C GLN A 21 -2.62 6.32 2.51
N ARG A 22 -2.73 6.32 3.85
CA ARG A 22 -2.13 5.28 4.69
C ARG A 22 -3.06 4.08 4.77
N ILE A 23 -2.55 2.91 4.38
CA ILE A 23 -3.28 1.64 4.52
C ILE A 23 -3.01 1.09 5.92
N GLU A 24 -4.07 0.93 6.69
CA GLU A 24 -4.02 0.37 8.04
C GLU A 24 -5.01 -0.77 8.18
N THR A 25 -4.61 -1.84 8.87
CA THR A 25 -5.50 -2.92 9.29
C THR A 25 -6.25 -2.56 10.57
N VAL A 26 -7.47 -3.08 10.74
CA VAL A 26 -8.26 -2.90 11.97
C VAL A 26 -7.50 -3.45 13.17
N GLU A 27 -6.91 -4.65 13.02
CA GLU A 27 -6.04 -5.25 14.02
C GLU A 27 -4.59 -4.80 13.76
N PRO A 28 -3.94 -4.12 14.72
CA PRO A 28 -2.59 -3.61 14.53
C PRO A 28 -1.57 -4.75 14.53
N TYR A 29 -0.65 -4.71 13.57
CA TYR A 29 0.51 -5.60 13.58
C TYR A 29 1.45 -5.25 14.74
N THR A 30 1.92 -6.29 15.42
CA THR A 30 2.88 -6.19 16.52
C THR A 30 4.21 -5.65 16.03
N THR A 31 4.86 -4.82 16.86
CA THR A 31 6.20 -4.26 16.61
C THR A 31 7.32 -5.26 16.92
N ASN A 32 6.99 -6.40 17.55
CA ASN A 32 7.94 -7.47 17.81
C ASN A 32 8.10 -8.35 16.55
N HIS A 33 9.33 -8.40 16.02
CA HIS A 33 9.64 -9.11 14.79
C HIS A 33 9.20 -10.59 14.79
N LYS A 34 9.46 -11.32 15.89
CA LYS A 34 9.12 -12.75 15.98
C LYS A 34 7.61 -12.96 15.95
N GLN A 35 6.87 -12.19 16.74
CA GLN A 35 5.42 -12.29 16.79
C GLN A 35 4.78 -11.87 15.45
N LEU A 36 5.34 -10.87 14.78
CA LEU A 36 4.89 -10.43 13.46
C LEU A 36 5.06 -11.53 12.41
N LEU A 37 6.18 -12.24 12.43
CA LEU A 37 6.44 -13.35 11.52
C LEU A 37 5.45 -14.49 11.73
N ASP A 38 5.25 -14.91 12.97
CA ASP A 38 4.31 -15.98 13.33
C ASP A 38 2.87 -15.61 12.94
N TYR A 39 2.47 -14.36 13.21
CA TYR A 39 1.17 -13.81 12.85
C TYR A 39 0.98 -13.81 11.33
N GLY A 40 1.93 -13.24 10.57
CA GLY A 40 1.85 -13.18 9.11
C GLY A 40 1.84 -14.56 8.45
N GLN A 41 2.62 -15.52 8.97
CA GLN A 41 2.58 -16.89 8.47
C GLN A 41 1.24 -17.58 8.75
N GLN A 42 0.62 -17.32 9.90
CA GLN A 42 -0.71 -17.84 10.19
C GLN A 42 -1.78 -17.24 9.27
N GLU A 43 -1.72 -15.93 9.02
CA GLU A 43 -2.62 -15.27 8.08
C GLU A 43 -2.52 -15.88 6.69
N GLN A 44 -1.29 -16.11 6.19
CA GLN A 44 -1.07 -16.77 4.90
C GLN A 44 -1.61 -18.20 4.87
N ARG A 45 -1.30 -19.03 5.88
CA ARG A 45 -1.77 -20.42 5.96
C ARG A 45 -3.29 -20.52 6.00
N LYS A 46 -3.95 -19.55 6.65
CA LYS A 46 -5.41 -19.51 6.79
C LYS A 46 -6.10 -18.69 5.70
N ASN A 47 -5.35 -18.18 4.72
CA ASN A 47 -5.84 -17.29 3.66
C ASN A 47 -6.67 -16.11 4.21
N ILE A 48 -6.24 -15.56 5.35
CA ILE A 48 -6.91 -14.44 6.00
C ILE A 48 -6.60 -13.18 5.19
N LYS A 49 -7.66 -12.46 4.84
CA LYS A 49 -7.57 -11.11 4.27
C LYS A 49 -7.84 -10.11 5.38
N PRO A 50 -6.81 -9.39 5.88
CA PRO A 50 -6.98 -8.44 6.97
C PRO A 50 -7.97 -7.35 6.58
N LYS A 51 -8.88 -7.02 7.51
CA LYS A 51 -9.81 -5.90 7.30
C LYS A 51 -9.03 -4.58 7.39
N LEU A 52 -9.26 -3.70 6.43
CA LEU A 52 -8.69 -2.35 6.43
C LEU A 52 -9.57 -1.41 7.26
N LYS A 53 -8.95 -0.49 8.01
CA LYS A 53 -9.66 0.56 8.77
C LYS A 53 -10.39 1.54 7.85
N THR A 54 -9.79 1.80 6.69
CA THR A 54 -10.27 2.81 5.75
C THR A 54 -10.40 2.17 4.37
N LYS A 55 -11.47 2.50 3.66
CA LYS A 55 -11.59 2.17 2.23
C LYS A 55 -10.63 3.08 1.47
N VAL A 56 -9.69 2.48 0.76
CA VAL A 56 -8.79 3.22 -0.12
C VAL A 56 -9.61 3.76 -1.29
N ASP A 57 -9.56 5.07 -1.50
CA ASP A 57 -10.22 5.71 -2.65
C ASP A 57 -9.24 5.73 -3.84
N LEU A 58 -9.60 5.02 -4.90
CA LEU A 58 -8.84 4.93 -6.15
C LEU A 58 -9.44 5.79 -7.27
N SER A 59 -10.50 6.58 -6.99
CA SER A 59 -11.20 7.37 -8.00
C SER A 59 -10.31 8.38 -8.74
N GLY A 60 -9.22 8.83 -8.11
CA GLY A 60 -8.24 9.74 -8.69
C GLY A 60 -7.04 9.09 -9.42
N SER A 61 -6.88 7.76 -9.40
CA SER A 61 -5.69 7.12 -9.98
C SER A 61 -5.77 7.07 -11.51
N ARG A 62 -5.16 8.04 -12.20
CA ARG A 62 -4.93 7.96 -13.65
C ARG A 62 -3.78 7.00 -13.93
N ASN A 63 -4.08 5.81 -14.44
CA ASN A 63 -3.09 4.93 -15.06
C ASN A 63 -2.70 5.53 -16.42
N THR A 64 -1.59 6.27 -16.51
CA THR A 64 -1.08 6.83 -17.78
C THR A 64 -0.35 5.77 -18.63
N LEU A 65 -0.90 4.56 -18.71
CA LEU A 65 -0.33 3.45 -19.47
C LEU A 65 -1.41 2.82 -20.36
N ALA A 66 -1.78 3.49 -21.46
CA ALA A 66 -2.26 2.88 -22.71
C ALA A 66 -2.78 3.94 -23.71
N SER A 67 -1.92 4.45 -24.61
CA SER A 67 -2.31 4.75 -26.01
C SER A 67 -1.19 5.23 -26.95
N ASP A 68 0.05 5.50 -26.51
CA ASP A 68 1.12 5.86 -27.46
C ASP A 68 1.83 4.64 -28.07
N ARG A 69 1.05 3.75 -28.71
CA ARG A 69 1.58 2.83 -29.71
C ARG A 69 0.64 2.84 -30.92
N HIS A 70 1.23 3.21 -32.07
CA HIS A 70 0.64 3.15 -33.42
C HIS A 70 -0.37 4.24 -33.77
N ASN A 71 0.13 5.39 -34.22
CA ASN A 71 -0.21 5.85 -35.58
C ASN A 71 0.80 6.90 -36.06
N ALA A 72 1.69 6.49 -36.96
CA ALA A 72 2.35 7.36 -37.92
C ALA A 72 2.63 6.49 -39.15
N ASP A 73 1.68 6.53 -40.08
CA ASP A 73 1.91 6.33 -41.50
C ASP A 73 3.01 7.29 -42.00
#